data_AF-A0A3G5ULH0-F1
#
_entry.id   AF-A0A3G5ULH0-F1
#
_cell.length_a   1.000
_cell.length_b   1.000
_cell.length_c   1.000
_cell.angle_alpha   90.00
_cell.angle_beta   90.00
_cell.angle_gamma   90.00
#
_symmetry.space_group_name_H-M   'P 1'
#
loop_
_entity.id
_entity.type
_entity.pdbx_description
1 polymer ?
#
loop_
_entity_poly.entity_id
_entity_poly.type
_entity_poly.pdbx_seq_one_letter_code
_entity_poly.pdbx_strand_id
1 'polypeptide(L)'
;MEVLKNHMKFKYVVPFLDFVDDKQISLQDLSKLLRENDGTFDKDQFIDDDIKELFPLNNFGDNDDILKVRGVSFVLENFIDEIESMKLDLSLSHNEIEFLGFNDENEMKLKFSNESIKGAEDIIAQGMSEGVYNSTNECFSSWFEMGSKHIDFCLKNSHKDKVEGVFSIYINEMLKALSDNRRQYRLLLEYQGNDSENPVYLLRGVTSKGFYKNYDNNVVLYLCLLFLHKYAVDTGEDFKFTGGYISDSEIKASFELEKPKRLKSGEEVYIGLLLSNNEIRKGVVSFKMYYRITDGKHSFKGIVKDSVCRISHSTGIEKLQIKLEELLNINKHEKKMLDYINRVTMTDRLSEDMIFSLFESIKSSELSSDTKSEAEKKRELLSSTMTIIQIFDRLSEITTDVNESIHLQRIYDDVIKSLSDKKE
;
A
#
# COMPACT_ATOMS: atom_id res chain seq x y z
N MET A 1 16.26 4.67 -15.77
CA MET A 1 14.84 4.81 -15.37
C MET A 1 13.91 3.84 -16.10
N GLU A 2 14.20 3.44 -17.34
CA GLU A 2 13.37 2.49 -18.11
C GLU A 2 13.45 1.03 -17.65
N VAL A 3 14.56 0.62 -17.04
CA VAL A 3 14.88 -0.80 -16.77
C VAL A 3 14.09 -1.39 -15.58
N LEU A 4 13.51 -0.57 -14.70
CA LEU A 4 12.71 -1.05 -13.56
C LEU A 4 11.22 -1.24 -13.87
N LYS A 5 10.72 -0.75 -15.02
CA LYS A 5 9.30 -0.87 -15.40
C LYS A 5 8.89 -2.29 -15.81
N ASN A 6 9.82 -3.13 -16.26
CA ASN A 6 9.48 -4.34 -17.02
C ASN A 6 9.65 -5.68 -16.29
N HIS A 7 10.22 -5.74 -15.08
CA HIS A 7 10.63 -7.02 -14.48
C HIS A 7 9.86 -7.44 -13.21
N MET A 8 9.04 -6.56 -12.68
CA MET A 8 8.09 -6.92 -11.63
C MET A 8 6.80 -6.17 -11.98
N LYS A 9 5.60 -6.72 -11.71
CA LYS A 9 4.30 -6.04 -11.93
C LYS A 9 4.12 -4.80 -11.00
N PHE A 10 5.14 -3.96 -10.86
CA PHE A 10 5.25 -2.77 -10.03
C PHE A 10 5.50 -1.60 -11.00
N LYS A 11 4.54 -0.67 -11.13
CA LYS A 11 4.61 0.37 -12.16
C LYS A 11 5.49 1.56 -11.78
N TYR A 12 5.57 1.95 -10.49
CA TYR A 12 6.45 3.04 -10.04
C TYR A 12 7.19 2.74 -8.74
N VAL A 13 8.51 2.60 -8.84
CA VAL A 13 9.43 2.77 -7.69
C VAL A 13 9.96 4.19 -7.81
N VAL A 14 9.54 5.09 -6.91
CA VAL A 14 10.13 6.45 -6.86
C VAL A 14 11.35 6.35 -5.95
N PRO A 15 12.58 6.42 -6.50
CA PRO A 15 13.77 6.38 -5.67
C PRO A 15 13.78 7.59 -4.73
N PHE A 16 14.43 7.42 -3.59
CA PHE A 16 14.71 8.49 -2.63
C PHE A 16 15.63 9.52 -3.28
N LEU A 17 15.06 10.46 -4.05
CA LEU A 17 15.77 11.53 -4.73
C LEU A 17 15.58 12.85 -3.99
N ASP A 18 16.67 13.58 -3.80
CA ASP A 18 16.60 15.00 -3.47
C ASP A 18 16.15 15.74 -4.74
N PHE A 19 14.87 16.09 -4.81
CA PHE A 19 14.31 16.81 -5.96
C PHE A 19 14.85 18.25 -5.99
N VAL A 20 15.78 18.52 -6.91
CA VAL A 20 16.45 19.83 -7.07
C VAL A 20 15.53 20.87 -7.73
N ASP A 21 14.58 20.44 -8.56
CA ASP A 21 13.54 21.27 -9.19
C ASP A 21 12.16 20.66 -8.94
N ASP A 22 11.68 20.76 -7.70
CA ASP A 22 10.32 20.33 -7.35
C ASP A 22 9.31 21.42 -7.71
N LYS A 23 8.45 21.12 -8.69
CA LYS A 23 7.33 21.99 -9.06
C LYS A 23 6.41 22.13 -7.85
N GLN A 24 6.16 23.36 -7.43
CA GLN A 24 5.23 23.61 -6.34
C GLN A 24 3.81 23.24 -6.77
N ILE A 25 3.10 22.58 -5.86
CA ILE A 25 1.71 22.17 -6.02
C ILE A 25 0.85 23.04 -5.11
N SER A 26 -0.31 23.48 -5.60
CA SER A 26 -1.30 24.20 -4.80
C SER A 26 -2.20 23.24 -4.02
N LEU A 27 -2.85 23.72 -2.96
CA LEU A 27 -3.84 22.93 -2.23
C LEU A 27 -4.98 22.46 -3.15
N GLN A 28 -5.39 23.31 -4.11
CA GLN A 28 -6.39 22.97 -5.12
C GLN A 28 -5.98 21.79 -5.99
N ASP A 29 -4.70 21.65 -6.34
CA ASP A 29 -4.24 20.56 -7.19
C ASP A 29 -4.45 19.18 -6.54
N LEU A 30 -4.57 19.09 -5.21
CA LEU A 30 -4.91 17.83 -4.54
C LEU A 30 -6.28 17.30 -4.96
N SER A 31 -7.22 18.18 -5.36
CA SER A 31 -8.55 17.76 -5.84
C SER A 31 -8.49 16.82 -7.05
N LYS A 32 -7.40 16.87 -7.84
CA LYS A 32 -7.16 15.98 -8.98
C LYS A 32 -6.98 14.51 -8.58
N LEU A 33 -6.65 14.24 -7.31
CA LEU A 33 -6.61 12.88 -6.78
C LEU A 33 -8.00 12.29 -6.54
N LEU A 34 -9.05 13.11 -6.48
CA LEU A 34 -10.41 12.65 -6.28
C LEU A 34 -11.15 12.68 -7.60
N ARG A 35 -11.82 11.59 -7.94
CA ARG A 35 -12.58 11.46 -9.19
C ARG A 35 -13.72 12.47 -9.22
N GLU A 36 -14.05 12.96 -10.41
CA GLU A 36 -15.28 13.72 -10.63
C GLU A 36 -16.42 12.74 -10.91
N ASN A 37 -17.57 12.98 -10.27
CA ASN A 37 -18.78 12.22 -10.55
C ASN A 37 -19.47 12.82 -11.77
N ASP A 38 -19.18 12.25 -12.94
CA ASP A 38 -19.77 12.63 -14.22
C ASP A 38 -21.10 11.89 -14.50
N GLY A 39 -21.60 11.12 -13.52
CA GLY A 39 -22.83 10.33 -13.64
C GLY A 39 -22.64 8.97 -14.32
N THR A 40 -21.41 8.60 -14.69
CA THR A 40 -21.09 7.31 -15.31
C THR A 40 -21.06 6.16 -14.29
N PHE A 41 -20.87 6.47 -13.02
CA PHE A 41 -20.80 5.50 -11.92
C PHE A 41 -21.95 5.69 -10.93
N ASP A 42 -22.41 4.59 -10.34
CA ASP A 42 -23.40 4.65 -9.26
C ASP A 42 -22.78 5.37 -8.05
N LYS A 43 -23.52 6.30 -7.43
CA LYS A 43 -23.00 7.14 -6.32
C LYS A 43 -22.48 6.32 -5.14
N ASP A 44 -22.96 5.10 -4.99
CA ASP A 44 -22.55 4.18 -3.93
C ASP A 44 -21.22 3.46 -4.21
N GLN A 45 -20.64 3.60 -5.42
CA GLN A 45 -19.39 2.92 -5.81
C GLN A 45 -18.14 3.65 -5.33
N PHE A 46 -18.12 4.96 -5.19
CA PHE A 46 -16.90 5.68 -4.78
C PHE A 46 -17.21 6.67 -3.67
N ILE A 47 -16.30 6.75 -2.69
CA ILE A 47 -16.47 7.64 -1.53
C ILE A 47 -15.91 9.05 -1.80
N ASP A 48 -15.40 9.32 -3.00
CA ASP A 48 -14.71 10.57 -3.34
C ASP A 48 -15.57 11.80 -3.07
N ASP A 49 -16.87 11.76 -3.41
CA ASP A 49 -17.81 12.87 -3.14
C ASP A 49 -18.03 13.07 -1.63
N ASP A 50 -18.28 11.98 -0.88
CA ASP A 50 -18.41 12.02 0.58
C ASP A 50 -17.12 12.57 1.24
N ILE A 51 -15.95 12.26 0.68
CA ILE A 51 -14.65 12.77 1.14
C ILE A 51 -14.52 14.27 0.85
N LYS A 52 -14.93 14.76 -0.33
CA LYS A 52 -14.94 16.20 -0.64
C LYS A 52 -15.85 16.98 0.31
N GLU A 53 -17.01 16.40 0.64
CA GLU A 53 -17.97 17.02 1.57
C GLU A 53 -17.45 17.03 3.02
N LEU A 54 -16.83 15.93 3.47
CA LEU A 54 -16.33 15.83 4.84
C LEU A 54 -15.02 16.59 5.07
N PHE A 55 -14.17 16.68 4.04
CA PHE A 55 -12.86 17.34 4.10
C PHE A 55 -12.72 18.44 3.04
N PRO A 56 -13.55 19.49 3.10
CA PRO A 56 -13.48 20.56 2.12
C PRO A 56 -12.16 21.34 2.28
N LEU A 57 -11.51 21.69 1.17
CA LEU A 57 -10.15 22.28 1.16
C LEU A 57 -10.04 23.56 1.99
N ASN A 58 -11.11 24.36 2.06
CA ASN A 58 -11.19 25.58 2.86
C ASN A 58 -10.99 25.35 4.37
N ASN A 59 -11.15 24.12 4.88
CA ASN A 59 -10.82 23.78 6.27
C ASN A 59 -9.31 23.59 6.50
N PHE A 60 -8.51 23.58 5.42
CA PHE A 60 -7.09 23.25 5.42
C PHE A 60 -6.20 24.40 4.93
N GLY A 61 -6.76 25.35 4.17
CA GLY A 61 -6.07 26.53 3.67
C GLY A 61 -6.87 27.20 2.54
N ASP A 62 -6.30 28.24 1.94
CA ASP A 62 -6.82 28.81 0.69
C ASP A 62 -6.43 27.91 -0.50
N ASN A 63 -7.25 27.90 -1.56
CA ASN A 63 -7.03 27.02 -2.72
C ASN A 63 -5.66 27.22 -3.39
N ASP A 64 -5.16 28.45 -3.40
CA ASP A 64 -3.87 28.83 -4.00
C ASP A 64 -2.69 28.63 -3.04
N ASP A 65 -2.93 28.19 -1.80
CA ASP A 65 -1.85 27.92 -0.84
C ASP A 65 -0.93 26.84 -1.37
N ILE A 66 0.38 27.08 -1.24
CA ILE A 66 1.40 26.10 -1.61
C ILE A 66 1.31 24.93 -0.62
N LEU A 67 1.15 23.73 -1.16
CA LEU A 67 1.18 22.49 -0.39
C LEU A 67 2.49 22.39 0.39
N LYS A 68 2.38 22.18 1.70
CA LYS A 68 3.53 22.09 2.63
C LYS A 68 4.18 20.71 2.67
N VAL A 69 4.07 19.99 1.55
CA VAL A 69 4.67 18.67 1.32
C VAL A 69 5.41 18.72 -0.02
N ARG A 70 6.73 18.83 0.02
CA ARG A 70 7.59 18.88 -1.18
C ARG A 70 7.78 17.50 -1.81
N GLY A 71 8.15 17.44 -3.07
CA GLY A 71 8.45 16.24 -3.85
C GLY A 71 7.22 15.48 -4.36
N VAL A 72 6.03 16.08 -4.21
CA VAL A 72 4.75 15.43 -4.51
C VAL A 72 4.32 15.65 -5.98
N SER A 73 4.93 16.61 -6.68
CA SER A 73 4.57 16.98 -8.06
C SER A 73 4.68 15.80 -9.01
N PHE A 74 5.82 15.11 -8.92
CA PHE A 74 6.06 13.87 -9.66
C PHE A 74 5.01 12.80 -9.36
N VAL A 75 4.59 12.68 -8.10
CA VAL A 75 3.58 11.69 -7.71
C VAL A 75 2.23 12.05 -8.32
N LEU A 76 1.78 13.29 -8.21
CA LEU A 76 0.49 13.69 -8.79
C LEU A 76 0.47 13.51 -10.30
N GLU A 77 1.49 14.02 -11.01
CA GLU A 77 1.52 14.00 -12.47
C GLU A 77 1.56 12.57 -13.05
N ASN A 78 2.27 11.63 -12.42
CA ASN A 78 2.34 10.25 -12.94
C ASN A 78 1.25 9.32 -12.39
N PHE A 79 0.65 9.67 -11.25
CA PHE A 79 -0.35 8.82 -10.60
C PHE A 79 -1.78 9.14 -11.06
N ILE A 80 -2.08 10.40 -11.43
CA ILE A 80 -3.39 10.78 -11.97
C ILE A 80 -3.75 9.95 -13.20
N ASP A 81 -2.82 9.76 -14.13
CA ASP A 81 -3.02 8.93 -15.33
C ASP A 81 -3.34 7.45 -14.99
N GLU A 82 -2.92 6.93 -13.83
CA GLU A 82 -3.29 5.57 -13.38
C GLU A 82 -4.64 5.52 -12.64
N ILE A 83 -5.02 6.60 -11.95
CA ILE A 83 -6.36 6.74 -11.34
C ILE A 83 -7.44 6.68 -12.43
N GLU A 84 -7.11 7.14 -13.63
CA GLU A 84 -7.98 7.08 -14.81
C GLU A 84 -8.17 5.65 -15.39
N SER A 85 -7.42 4.64 -14.92
CA SER A 85 -7.76 3.24 -15.22
C SER A 85 -9.13 2.93 -14.58
N MET A 86 -10.16 2.76 -15.42
CA MET A 86 -11.53 2.65 -14.93
C MET A 86 -11.69 1.40 -14.08
N LYS A 87 -11.90 1.60 -12.78
CA LYS A 87 -12.34 0.58 -11.83
C LYS A 87 -13.87 0.54 -11.88
N LEU A 88 -14.46 -0.65 -11.98
CA LEU A 88 -15.92 -0.83 -11.96
C LEU A 88 -16.29 -1.88 -10.91
N ASP A 89 -17.17 -1.51 -9.98
CA ASP A 89 -17.66 -2.42 -8.95
C ASP A 89 -19.08 -2.91 -9.29
N LEU A 90 -19.21 -4.17 -9.71
CA LEU A 90 -20.48 -4.80 -10.04
C LEU A 90 -21.05 -5.54 -8.83
N SER A 91 -22.24 -5.16 -8.37
CA SER A 91 -22.95 -5.93 -7.35
C SER A 91 -23.77 -7.02 -8.03
N LEU A 92 -23.37 -8.28 -7.95
CA LEU A 92 -23.98 -9.42 -8.67
C LEU A 92 -24.32 -10.57 -7.71
N SER A 93 -25.40 -11.29 -7.99
CA SER A 93 -25.69 -12.61 -7.42
C SER A 93 -24.95 -13.71 -8.19
N HIS A 94 -24.85 -14.91 -7.60
CA HIS A 94 -24.25 -16.06 -8.26
C HIS A 94 -25.00 -16.48 -9.54
N ASN A 95 -26.29 -16.15 -9.67
CA ASN A 95 -27.11 -16.45 -10.85
C ASN A 95 -26.84 -15.50 -12.03
N GLU A 96 -26.19 -14.37 -11.77
CA GLU A 96 -25.84 -13.34 -12.75
C GLU A 96 -24.42 -13.56 -13.32
N ILE A 97 -23.82 -14.74 -13.06
CA ILE A 97 -22.43 -15.07 -13.37
C ILE A 97 -22.36 -16.47 -14.00
N GLU A 98 -21.61 -16.58 -15.08
CA GLU A 98 -21.27 -17.84 -15.73
C GLU A 98 -19.75 -18.02 -15.71
N PHE A 99 -19.27 -19.15 -15.18
CA PHE A 99 -17.86 -19.51 -15.23
C PHE A 99 -17.54 -20.19 -16.58
N LEU A 100 -16.58 -19.62 -17.32
CA LEU A 100 -16.23 -20.06 -18.67
C LEU A 100 -15.02 -20.99 -18.73
N GLY A 101 -14.22 -21.07 -17.67
CA GLY A 101 -12.97 -21.83 -17.63
C GLY A 101 -11.80 -21.02 -17.10
N PHE A 102 -10.58 -21.38 -17.48
CA PHE A 102 -9.37 -20.67 -17.08
C PHE A 102 -8.59 -20.17 -18.32
N ASN A 103 -7.84 -19.08 -18.19
CA ASN A 103 -6.90 -18.61 -19.20
C ASN A 103 -5.56 -19.36 -19.12
N ASP A 104 -4.62 -19.01 -19.99
CA ASP A 104 -3.30 -19.67 -20.06
C ASP A 104 -2.45 -19.44 -18.81
N GLU A 105 -2.73 -18.37 -18.06
CA GLU A 105 -2.11 -18.07 -16.76
C GLU A 105 -2.81 -18.76 -15.58
N ASN A 106 -3.79 -19.64 -15.85
CA ASN A 106 -4.65 -20.31 -14.86
C ASN A 106 -5.55 -19.37 -14.06
N GLU A 107 -5.82 -18.18 -14.59
CA GLU A 107 -6.79 -17.25 -14.02
C GLU A 107 -8.19 -17.51 -14.59
N MET A 108 -9.23 -17.33 -13.80
CA MET A 108 -10.60 -17.65 -14.20
C MET A 108 -11.14 -16.73 -15.30
N LYS A 109 -12.02 -17.27 -16.13
CA LYS A 109 -12.82 -16.50 -17.08
C LYS A 109 -14.27 -16.51 -16.63
N LEU A 110 -14.83 -15.33 -16.38
CA LEU A 110 -16.23 -15.16 -16.00
C LEU A 110 -17.00 -14.41 -17.07
N LYS A 111 -18.30 -14.68 -17.15
CA LYS A 111 -19.26 -13.91 -17.92
C LYS A 111 -20.36 -13.37 -17.03
N PHE A 112 -20.65 -12.08 -17.15
CA PHE A 112 -21.70 -11.39 -16.39
C PHE A 112 -22.95 -11.17 -17.24
N SER A 113 -24.14 -11.23 -16.63
CA SER A 113 -25.41 -10.96 -17.33
C SER A 113 -25.63 -9.47 -17.58
N ASN A 114 -26.08 -9.13 -18.79
CA ASN A 114 -26.32 -7.74 -19.23
C ASN A 114 -27.38 -7.00 -18.39
N GLU A 115 -28.37 -7.70 -17.83
CA GLU A 115 -29.42 -7.09 -17.00
C GLU A 115 -28.90 -6.53 -15.66
N SER A 116 -27.70 -6.94 -15.27
CA SER A 116 -27.13 -6.67 -13.94
C SER A 116 -26.23 -5.43 -13.90
N ILE A 117 -26.02 -4.77 -15.04
CA ILE A 117 -25.01 -3.73 -15.21
C ILE A 117 -25.67 -2.45 -15.74
N LYS A 118 -26.32 -1.70 -14.85
CA LYS A 118 -26.81 -0.36 -15.17
C LYS A 118 -25.63 0.60 -15.35
N GLY A 119 -25.59 1.33 -16.47
CA GLY A 119 -24.57 2.36 -16.74
C GLY A 119 -23.33 1.87 -17.53
N ALA A 120 -23.22 0.58 -17.83
CA ALA A 120 -22.14 0.02 -18.66
C ALA A 120 -22.66 -0.82 -19.84
N GLU A 121 -23.85 -0.46 -20.33
CA GLU A 121 -24.60 -1.21 -21.36
C GLU A 121 -23.87 -1.24 -22.71
N ASP A 122 -23.13 -0.17 -23.06
CA ASP A 122 -22.29 -0.09 -24.27
C ASP A 122 -20.87 -0.65 -24.03
N ILE A 123 -20.45 -0.77 -22.77
CA ILE A 123 -19.10 -1.13 -22.32
C ILE A 123 -18.93 -2.67 -22.39
N ILE A 124 -20.00 -3.45 -22.27
CA ILE A 124 -19.95 -4.92 -22.21
C ILE A 124 -20.67 -5.55 -23.40
N ALA A 125 -20.12 -5.38 -24.60
CA ALA A 125 -20.60 -6.08 -25.81
C ALA A 125 -20.29 -7.60 -25.79
N GLN A 126 -19.41 -8.08 -24.90
CA GLN A 126 -19.00 -9.49 -24.82
C GLN A 126 -19.28 -10.18 -23.48
N GLY A 127 -19.50 -9.45 -22.38
CA GLY A 127 -19.84 -10.04 -21.08
C GLY A 127 -18.66 -10.67 -20.32
N MET A 128 -17.48 -10.80 -20.93
CA MET A 128 -16.39 -11.64 -20.43
C MET A 128 -15.32 -10.85 -19.66
N SER A 129 -14.84 -11.41 -18.56
CA SER A 129 -13.68 -10.91 -17.81
C SER A 129 -12.66 -12.01 -17.54
N GLU A 130 -11.37 -11.67 -17.56
CA GLU A 130 -10.29 -12.58 -17.14
C GLU A 130 -9.74 -12.20 -15.78
N GLY A 131 -9.46 -13.20 -14.94
CA GLY A 131 -8.92 -12.99 -13.61
C GLY A 131 -7.50 -12.40 -13.65
N VAL A 132 -7.22 -11.52 -12.70
CA VAL A 132 -5.87 -11.02 -12.39
C VAL A 132 -5.66 -10.99 -10.89
N TYR A 133 -4.41 -10.78 -10.46
CA TYR A 133 -4.05 -10.55 -9.05
C TYR A 133 -4.60 -11.60 -8.07
N ASN A 134 -4.62 -12.89 -8.45
CA ASN A 134 -5.11 -13.98 -7.59
C ASN A 134 -6.63 -13.95 -7.34
N SER A 135 -7.39 -13.21 -8.17
CA SER A 135 -8.86 -13.14 -8.14
C SER A 135 -9.54 -14.51 -8.23
N THR A 136 -8.93 -15.47 -8.93
CA THR A 136 -9.40 -16.85 -8.99
C THR A 136 -9.56 -17.44 -7.59
N ASN A 137 -8.51 -17.36 -6.78
CA ASN A 137 -8.52 -17.89 -5.41
C ASN A 137 -9.49 -17.11 -4.51
N GLU A 138 -9.65 -15.81 -4.72
CA GLU A 138 -10.65 -15.01 -4.00
C GLU A 138 -12.08 -15.45 -4.35
N CYS A 139 -12.39 -15.69 -5.63
CA CYS A 139 -13.69 -16.16 -6.07
C CYS A 139 -14.03 -17.53 -5.47
N PHE A 140 -13.11 -18.50 -5.55
CA PHE A 140 -13.32 -19.83 -4.97
C PHE A 140 -13.45 -19.78 -3.43
N SER A 141 -12.65 -18.95 -2.76
CA SER A 141 -12.79 -18.71 -1.32
C SER A 141 -14.13 -18.08 -0.99
N SER A 142 -14.58 -17.15 -1.81
CA SER A 142 -15.83 -16.39 -1.64
C SER A 142 -17.04 -17.28 -1.86
N TRP A 143 -17.10 -18.03 -2.96
CA TRP A 143 -18.25 -18.87 -3.37
C TRP A 143 -18.36 -20.16 -2.57
N PHE A 144 -17.23 -20.82 -2.29
CA PHE A 144 -17.21 -22.19 -1.80
C PHE A 144 -16.36 -22.40 -0.54
N GLU A 145 -15.81 -21.34 0.05
CA GLU A 145 -14.90 -21.41 1.19
C GLU A 145 -13.65 -22.28 0.92
N MET A 146 -13.27 -22.39 -0.36
CA MET A 146 -12.13 -23.18 -0.79
C MET A 146 -10.82 -22.39 -0.72
N GLY A 147 -9.83 -22.91 0.00
CA GLY A 147 -8.51 -22.28 0.10
C GLY A 147 -7.63 -22.46 -1.14
N SER A 148 -6.73 -21.50 -1.37
CA SER A 148 -5.88 -21.40 -2.58
C SER A 148 -5.12 -22.67 -2.95
N LYS A 149 -4.56 -23.36 -1.94
CA LYS A 149 -3.76 -24.58 -2.15
C LYS A 149 -4.51 -25.69 -2.92
N HIS A 150 -5.83 -25.77 -2.79
CA HIS A 150 -6.62 -26.79 -3.49
C HIS A 150 -6.80 -26.44 -4.97
N ILE A 151 -7.10 -25.17 -5.27
CA ILE A 151 -7.25 -24.67 -6.63
C ILE A 151 -5.91 -24.71 -7.36
N ASP A 152 -4.85 -24.20 -6.73
CA ASP A 152 -3.49 -24.23 -7.27
C ASP A 152 -3.04 -25.68 -7.57
N PHE A 153 -3.43 -26.64 -6.73
CA PHE A 153 -3.16 -28.07 -6.96
C PHE A 153 -3.91 -28.62 -8.18
N CYS A 154 -5.20 -28.31 -8.32
CA CYS A 154 -6.02 -28.76 -9.45
C CYS A 154 -5.54 -28.17 -10.79
N LEU A 155 -5.00 -26.95 -10.79
CA LEU A 155 -4.57 -26.23 -12.00
C LEU A 155 -3.13 -26.51 -12.40
N LYS A 156 -2.34 -27.23 -11.59
CA LYS A 156 -0.92 -27.49 -11.88
C LYS A 156 -0.73 -28.55 -12.99
N ASN A 157 -0.11 -28.13 -14.11
CA ASN A 157 0.63 -28.80 -15.21
C ASN A 157 0.41 -30.30 -15.61
N SER A 158 -0.64 -30.98 -15.19
CA SER A 158 -1.01 -32.30 -15.75
C SER A 158 -2.49 -32.68 -15.57
N HIS A 159 -3.26 -31.82 -14.91
CA HIS A 159 -4.66 -32.06 -14.57
C HIS A 159 -5.63 -31.09 -15.26
N LYS A 160 -5.19 -29.89 -15.69
CA LYS A 160 -6.06 -28.86 -16.27
C LYS A 160 -6.95 -29.39 -17.41
N ASP A 161 -6.36 -29.92 -18.47
CA ASP A 161 -7.11 -30.43 -19.64
C ASP A 161 -8.09 -31.57 -19.30
N LYS A 162 -7.82 -32.32 -18.22
CA LYS A 162 -8.69 -33.42 -17.76
C LYS A 162 -9.84 -32.94 -16.88
N VAL A 163 -9.71 -31.74 -16.32
CA VAL A 163 -10.51 -31.26 -15.21
C VAL A 163 -11.33 -30.04 -15.61
N GLU A 164 -10.86 -29.22 -16.55
CA GLU A 164 -11.47 -27.95 -16.94
C GLU A 164 -12.89 -28.08 -17.45
N GLY A 165 -13.16 -28.99 -18.41
CA GLY A 165 -14.52 -29.18 -18.93
C GLY A 165 -15.50 -29.71 -17.88
N VAL A 166 -15.02 -30.53 -16.95
CA VAL A 166 -15.83 -31.02 -15.81
C VAL A 166 -16.05 -29.90 -14.81
N PHE A 167 -15.00 -29.15 -14.46
CA PHE A 167 -15.06 -28.02 -13.55
C PHE A 167 -16.05 -26.98 -14.05
N SER A 168 -16.04 -26.61 -15.34
CA SER A 168 -16.96 -25.59 -15.82
C SER A 168 -18.43 -25.94 -15.63
N ILE A 169 -18.81 -27.21 -15.84
CA ILE A 169 -20.18 -27.66 -15.60
C ILE A 169 -20.50 -27.65 -14.10
N TYR A 170 -19.67 -28.31 -13.29
CA TYR A 170 -19.92 -28.44 -11.86
C TYR A 170 -19.91 -27.10 -11.13
N ILE A 171 -18.99 -26.20 -11.46
CA ILE A 171 -18.92 -24.86 -10.86
C ILE A 171 -20.17 -24.05 -11.19
N ASN A 172 -20.64 -24.07 -12.44
CA ASN A 172 -21.89 -23.38 -12.80
C ASN A 172 -23.12 -24.00 -12.13
N GLU A 173 -23.18 -25.33 -11.97
CA GLU A 173 -24.25 -25.99 -11.20
C GLU A 173 -24.20 -25.60 -9.72
N MET A 174 -23.01 -25.59 -9.13
CA MET A 174 -22.81 -25.20 -7.74
C MET A 174 -23.16 -23.72 -7.51
N LEU A 175 -22.75 -22.82 -8.40
CA LEU A 175 -23.10 -21.39 -8.33
C LEU A 175 -24.62 -21.18 -8.28
N LYS A 176 -25.37 -21.92 -9.12
CA LYS A 176 -26.85 -21.88 -9.12
C LYS A 176 -27.49 -22.46 -7.87
N ALA A 177 -26.79 -23.38 -7.18
CA ALA A 177 -27.25 -23.99 -5.93
C ALA A 177 -26.92 -23.14 -4.70
N LEU A 178 -26.03 -22.14 -4.82
CA LEU A 178 -25.73 -21.22 -3.73
C LEU A 178 -26.92 -20.31 -3.44
N SER A 179 -27.08 -19.94 -2.18
CA SER A 179 -28.04 -18.91 -1.78
C SER A 179 -27.77 -17.59 -2.49
N ASP A 180 -28.83 -16.86 -2.83
CA ASP A 180 -28.78 -15.58 -3.53
C ASP A 180 -28.26 -14.47 -2.60
N ASN A 181 -26.95 -14.49 -2.37
CA ASN A 181 -26.22 -13.45 -1.68
C ASN A 181 -25.46 -12.63 -2.72
N ARG A 182 -25.85 -11.37 -2.91
CA ARG A 182 -25.12 -10.45 -3.79
C ARG A 182 -23.72 -10.19 -3.24
N ARG A 183 -22.72 -10.32 -4.11
CA ARG A 183 -21.31 -9.96 -3.86
C ARG A 183 -20.91 -8.80 -4.75
N GLN A 184 -19.82 -8.13 -4.40
CA GLN A 184 -19.25 -7.07 -5.21
C GLN A 184 -18.04 -7.63 -5.97
N TYR A 185 -18.04 -7.46 -7.29
CA TYR A 185 -17.00 -7.89 -8.21
C TYR A 185 -16.30 -6.66 -8.74
N ARG A 186 -15.02 -6.52 -8.44
CA ARG A 186 -14.22 -5.40 -8.92
C ARG A 186 -13.57 -5.75 -10.24
N LEU A 187 -13.84 -4.94 -11.26
CA LEU A 187 -13.25 -5.03 -12.58
C LEU A 187 -12.27 -3.88 -12.81
N LEU A 188 -11.20 -4.15 -13.54
CA LEU A 188 -10.31 -3.15 -14.11
C LEU A 188 -10.55 -3.10 -15.62
N LEU A 189 -10.59 -1.89 -16.17
CA LEU A 189 -10.62 -1.65 -17.60
C LEU A 189 -9.20 -1.43 -18.11
N GLU A 190 -8.74 -2.28 -19.02
CA GLU A 190 -7.48 -2.07 -19.73
C GLU A 190 -7.71 -1.94 -21.23
N TYR A 191 -7.16 -0.89 -21.84
CA TYR A 191 -7.11 -0.74 -23.29
C TYR A 191 -5.82 -1.35 -23.81
N GLN A 192 -5.92 -2.39 -24.65
CA GLN A 192 -4.74 -3.04 -25.21
C GLN A 192 -4.28 -2.33 -26.50
N GLY A 193 -3.09 -1.73 -26.46
CA GLY A 193 -2.47 -1.07 -27.62
C GLY A 193 -3.09 0.30 -27.95
N ASN A 194 -3.00 0.71 -29.22
CA ASN A 194 -3.64 1.95 -29.71
C ASN A 194 -5.16 1.76 -29.98
N ASP A 195 -5.70 0.59 -29.66
CA ASP A 195 -7.09 0.24 -29.97
C ASP A 195 -7.99 0.69 -28.81
N SER A 196 -8.41 1.96 -28.88
CA SER A 196 -9.30 2.59 -27.90
C SER A 196 -10.74 2.11 -27.99
N GLU A 197 -11.08 1.28 -28.99
CA GLU A 197 -12.44 0.84 -29.26
C GLU A 197 -12.84 -0.47 -28.55
N ASN A 198 -11.88 -1.28 -28.07
CA ASN A 198 -12.16 -2.58 -27.45
C ASN A 198 -11.39 -2.77 -26.13
N PRO A 199 -11.92 -2.30 -24.98
CA PRO A 199 -11.29 -2.55 -23.70
C PRO A 199 -11.44 -4.01 -23.25
N VAL A 200 -10.45 -4.49 -22.50
CA VAL A 200 -10.46 -5.79 -21.82
C VAL A 200 -10.85 -5.57 -20.36
N TYR A 201 -11.81 -6.36 -19.87
CA TYR A 201 -12.21 -6.37 -18.47
C TYR A 201 -11.40 -7.41 -17.70
N LEU A 202 -10.69 -6.96 -16.68
CA LEU A 202 -9.91 -7.82 -15.82
C LEU A 202 -10.59 -7.92 -14.46
N LEU A 203 -11.02 -9.13 -14.09
CA LEU A 203 -11.57 -9.41 -12.77
C LEU A 203 -10.44 -9.36 -11.75
N ARG A 204 -10.56 -8.42 -10.83
CA ARG A 204 -9.54 -8.15 -9.83
C ARG A 204 -9.78 -8.87 -8.52
N GLY A 205 -11.03 -8.98 -8.09
CA GLY A 205 -11.35 -9.56 -6.80
C GLY A 205 -12.84 -9.52 -6.47
N VAL A 206 -13.19 -10.20 -5.38
CA VAL A 206 -14.58 -10.31 -4.90
C VAL A 206 -14.67 -9.88 -3.44
N THR A 207 -15.46 -8.85 -3.19
CA THR A 207 -15.69 -8.28 -1.87
C THR A 207 -17.15 -8.47 -1.44
N SER A 208 -17.41 -8.34 -0.13
CA SER A 208 -18.77 -8.42 0.43
C SER A 208 -19.48 -7.07 0.28
N LYS A 209 -20.75 -7.09 -0.15
CA LYS A 209 -21.56 -5.88 -0.31
C LYS A 209 -21.85 -5.21 1.05
N GLY A 210 -21.79 -3.88 1.09
CA GLY A 210 -22.35 -3.06 2.17
C GLY A 210 -21.43 -2.77 3.37
N PHE A 211 -20.29 -3.45 3.48
CA PHE A 211 -19.32 -3.18 4.56
C PHE A 211 -18.01 -2.59 4.05
N TYR A 212 -17.63 -2.84 2.80
CA TYR A 212 -16.37 -2.36 2.25
C TYR A 212 -16.56 -0.95 1.67
N LYS A 213 -15.77 0.01 2.15
CA LYS A 213 -15.67 1.36 1.62
C LYS A 213 -14.40 1.45 0.78
N ASN A 214 -14.53 2.07 -0.40
CA ASN A 214 -13.48 2.14 -1.40
C ASN A 214 -12.45 3.21 -1.08
N TYR A 215 -11.66 2.96 -0.03
CA TYR A 215 -10.45 3.71 0.29
C TYR A 215 -9.35 3.33 -0.70
N ASP A 216 -9.56 3.74 -1.95
CA ASP A 216 -8.61 3.56 -3.03
C ASP A 216 -7.33 4.39 -2.76
N ASN A 217 -6.22 3.97 -3.35
CA ASN A 217 -4.91 4.57 -3.09
C ASN A 217 -4.87 6.09 -3.32
N ASN A 218 -5.66 6.62 -4.27
CA ASN A 218 -5.81 8.04 -4.53
C ASN A 218 -6.51 8.81 -3.43
N VAL A 219 -7.63 8.27 -2.93
CA VAL A 219 -8.36 8.84 -1.80
C VAL A 219 -7.47 8.88 -0.56
N VAL A 220 -6.75 7.80 -0.32
CA VAL A 220 -5.85 7.69 0.85
C VAL A 220 -4.66 8.63 0.74
N LEU A 221 -4.08 8.78 -0.45
CA LEU A 221 -3.00 9.73 -0.70
C LEU A 221 -3.49 11.17 -0.53
N TYR A 222 -4.66 11.50 -1.06
CA TYR A 222 -5.32 12.81 -0.87
C TYR A 222 -5.44 13.16 0.61
N LEU A 223 -6.06 12.26 1.40
CA LEU A 223 -6.24 12.46 2.85
C LEU A 223 -4.89 12.59 3.57
N CYS A 224 -3.90 11.78 3.20
CA CYS A 224 -2.56 11.88 3.79
C CYS A 224 -1.95 13.26 3.57
N LEU A 225 -1.90 13.72 2.31
CA LEU A 225 -1.30 15.01 1.95
C LEU A 225 -2.03 16.18 2.59
N LEU A 226 -3.35 16.11 2.66
CA LEU A 226 -4.20 17.13 3.26
C LEU A 226 -3.92 17.28 4.76
N PHE A 227 -3.82 16.17 5.51
CA PHE A 227 -3.52 16.21 6.95
C PHE A 227 -2.06 16.56 7.24
N LEU A 228 -1.10 16.14 6.40
CA LEU A 228 0.30 16.57 6.53
C LEU A 228 0.45 18.07 6.28
N HIS A 229 -0.28 18.62 5.30
CA HIS A 229 -0.32 20.06 5.06
C HIS A 229 -0.86 20.80 6.27
N LYS A 230 -1.99 20.36 6.84
CA LYS A 230 -2.55 20.96 8.05
C LYS A 230 -1.56 20.93 9.22
N TYR A 231 -0.95 19.78 9.46
CA TYR A 231 0.08 19.68 10.49
C TYR A 231 1.21 20.68 10.27
N ALA A 232 1.72 20.81 9.03
CA ALA A 232 2.80 21.72 8.71
C ALA A 232 2.38 23.20 8.87
N VAL A 233 1.15 23.56 8.52
CA VAL A 233 0.57 24.89 8.78
C VAL A 233 0.48 25.17 10.29
N ASP A 234 -0.02 24.21 11.06
CA ASP A 234 -0.23 24.36 12.52
C ASP A 234 1.09 24.43 13.30
N THR A 235 2.16 23.79 12.81
CA THR A 235 3.44 23.63 13.53
C THR A 235 4.61 24.40 12.93
N GLY A 236 4.54 24.79 11.65
CA GLY A 236 5.66 25.34 10.90
C GLY A 236 6.74 24.31 10.50
N GLU A 237 6.44 23.01 10.62
CA GLU A 237 7.32 21.91 10.24
C GLU A 237 6.89 21.30 8.90
N ASP A 238 7.56 21.70 7.82
CA ASP A 238 7.26 21.22 6.47
C ASP A 238 7.73 19.76 6.26
N PHE A 239 7.01 19.04 5.38
CA PHE A 239 7.36 17.68 4.97
C PHE A 239 7.97 17.65 3.57
N LYS A 240 8.71 16.58 3.30
CA LYS A 240 9.11 16.14 1.97
C LYS A 240 8.67 14.70 1.73
N PHE A 241 8.16 14.42 0.55
CA PHE A 241 8.03 13.07 0.03
C PHE A 241 9.43 12.52 -0.18
N THR A 242 9.73 11.41 0.47
CA THR A 242 11.04 10.79 0.39
C THR A 242 11.07 9.59 -0.52
N GLY A 243 9.93 8.99 -0.87
CA GLY A 243 9.90 7.88 -1.81
C GLY A 243 8.89 6.83 -1.42
N GLY A 244 8.75 5.83 -2.28
CA GLY A 244 7.71 4.83 -2.11
C GLY A 244 7.48 3.96 -3.33
N TYR A 245 6.49 3.10 -3.17
CA TYR A 245 5.91 2.29 -4.23
C TYR A 245 4.42 2.61 -4.33
N ILE A 246 3.95 2.82 -5.56
CA ILE A 246 2.54 3.03 -5.84
C ILE A 246 2.16 2.18 -7.05
N SER A 247 1.03 1.50 -6.93
CA SER A 247 0.32 0.84 -8.02
C SER A 247 -1.19 1.07 -7.92
N ASP A 248 -1.90 0.48 -8.88
CA ASP A 248 -3.37 0.36 -8.91
C ASP A 248 -3.98 -0.22 -7.63
N SER A 249 -3.22 -0.99 -6.86
CA SER A 249 -3.72 -1.87 -5.81
C SER A 249 -2.99 -1.78 -4.47
N GLU A 250 -1.80 -1.18 -4.46
CA GLU A 250 -1.02 -0.96 -3.24
C GLU A 250 -0.27 0.37 -3.30
N ILE A 251 -0.26 1.07 -2.17
CA ILE A 251 0.56 2.26 -1.96
C ILE A 251 1.37 2.09 -0.68
N LYS A 252 2.65 2.45 -0.79
CA LYS A 252 3.60 2.63 0.32
C LYS A 252 4.35 3.91 0.06
N ALA A 253 4.01 4.98 0.77
CA ALA A 253 4.56 6.32 0.56
C ALA A 253 5.19 6.83 1.86
N SER A 254 6.43 7.33 1.77
CA SER A 254 7.18 7.85 2.92
C SER A 254 7.30 9.36 2.84
N PHE A 255 6.93 10.05 3.91
CA PHE A 255 7.04 11.49 4.08
C PHE A 255 7.92 11.79 5.29
N GLU A 256 8.81 12.77 5.21
CA GLU A 256 9.77 13.10 6.27
C GLU A 256 9.72 14.59 6.57
N LEU A 257 9.83 14.98 7.83
CA LEU A 257 10.05 16.37 8.21
C LEU A 257 11.37 16.85 7.63
N GLU A 258 11.39 18.07 7.07
CA GLU A 258 12.60 18.60 6.46
C GLU A 258 13.71 18.88 7.46
N LYS A 259 13.34 19.33 8.67
CA LYS A 259 14.28 19.72 9.71
C LYS A 259 14.52 18.54 10.66
N PRO A 260 15.79 18.12 10.84
CA PRO A 260 16.11 17.09 11.82
C PRO A 260 16.01 17.63 13.24
N LYS A 261 15.81 16.71 14.18
CA LYS A 261 16.00 16.92 15.62
C LYS A 261 17.36 16.35 16.00
N ARG A 262 18.06 16.98 16.94
CA ARG A 262 19.41 16.53 17.36
C ARG A 262 19.33 15.70 18.64
N LEU A 263 19.92 14.51 18.62
CA LEU A 263 20.08 13.68 19.81
C LEU A 263 21.11 14.27 20.76
N LYS A 264 21.06 13.84 22.03
CA LYS A 264 22.07 14.20 23.03
C LYS A 264 23.48 13.79 22.63
N SER A 265 23.61 12.68 21.90
CA SER A 265 24.87 12.15 21.38
C SER A 265 25.38 12.86 20.11
N GLY A 266 24.60 13.79 19.55
CA GLY A 266 25.02 14.69 18.47
C GLY A 266 24.51 14.30 17.07
N GLU A 267 23.99 13.09 16.89
CA GLU A 267 23.40 12.62 15.64
C GLU A 267 22.08 13.35 15.31
N GLU A 268 21.77 13.42 14.02
CA GLU A 268 20.52 13.98 13.51
C GLU A 268 19.47 12.88 13.36
N VAL A 269 18.25 13.18 13.78
CA VAL A 269 17.08 12.32 13.66
C VAL A 269 16.03 13.03 12.85
N TYR A 270 15.75 12.48 11.68
CA TYR A 270 14.64 12.89 10.83
C TYR A 270 13.43 12.02 11.18
N ILE A 271 12.28 12.66 11.33
CA ILE A 271 11.03 11.99 11.70
C ILE A 271 10.16 11.94 10.46
N GLY A 272 9.48 10.83 10.24
CA GLY A 272 8.61 10.68 9.09
C GLY A 272 7.40 9.81 9.33
N LEU A 273 6.53 9.79 8.33
CA LEU A 273 5.30 9.02 8.27
C LEU A 273 5.35 8.11 7.04
N LEU A 274 5.11 6.82 7.27
CA LEU A 274 4.90 5.82 6.24
C LEU A 274 3.40 5.58 6.11
N LEU A 275 2.83 6.03 4.99
CA LEU A 275 1.52 5.63 4.52
C LEU A 275 1.62 4.24 3.89
N SER A 276 0.72 3.33 4.24
CA SER A 276 0.52 2.09 3.53
C SER A 276 -0.97 1.77 3.38
N ASN A 277 -1.39 1.44 2.16
CA ASN A 277 -2.69 0.86 1.87
C ASN A 277 -2.52 -0.27 0.87
N ASN A 278 -3.28 -1.35 1.07
CA ASN A 278 -3.38 -2.45 0.13
C ASN A 278 -4.86 -2.75 -0.04
N GLU A 279 -5.37 -2.45 -1.22
CA GLU A 279 -6.78 -2.60 -1.56
C GLU A 279 -7.18 -4.10 -1.64
N ILE A 280 -6.24 -5.00 -1.91
CA ILE A 280 -6.49 -6.44 -2.15
C ILE A 280 -6.45 -7.26 -0.84
N ARG A 281 -5.42 -7.07 -0.01
CA ARG A 281 -5.19 -7.90 1.20
C ARG A 281 -5.55 -7.18 2.49
N LYS A 282 -6.53 -7.71 3.23
CA LYS A 282 -6.93 -7.29 4.60
C LYS A 282 -7.10 -5.77 4.80
N GLY A 283 -7.37 -5.01 3.73
CA GLY A 283 -7.99 -3.67 3.69
C GLY A 283 -7.81 -2.79 4.93
N VAL A 284 -6.57 -2.45 5.28
CA VAL A 284 -6.29 -1.48 6.34
C VAL A 284 -5.29 -0.46 5.80
N VAL A 285 -5.76 0.78 5.68
CA VAL A 285 -4.89 1.94 5.57
C VAL A 285 -4.18 2.10 6.91
N SER A 286 -2.86 2.23 6.87
CA SER A 286 -2.06 2.46 8.06
C SER A 286 -1.08 3.59 7.87
N PHE A 287 -0.99 4.42 8.89
CA PHE A 287 0.00 5.47 9.01
C PHE A 287 0.93 5.09 10.15
N LYS A 288 2.21 4.90 9.86
CA LYS A 288 3.23 4.52 10.85
C LYS A 288 4.29 5.58 10.91
N MET A 289 4.71 5.93 12.12
CA MET A 289 5.84 6.80 12.28
C MET A 289 7.13 6.02 12.03
N TYR A 290 8.09 6.65 11.38
CA TYR A 290 9.45 6.15 11.26
C TYR A 290 10.42 7.25 11.64
N TYR A 291 11.66 6.87 11.89
CA TYR A 291 12.77 7.79 12.09
C TYR A 291 13.94 7.37 11.22
N ARG A 292 14.77 8.33 10.83
CA ARG A 292 16.06 8.12 10.19
C ARG A 292 17.13 8.79 11.02
N ILE A 293 18.09 8.01 11.50
CA ILE A 293 19.25 8.54 12.25
C ILE A 293 20.43 8.63 11.30
N THR A 294 21.19 9.73 11.36
CA THR A 294 22.44 9.89 10.62
C THR A 294 23.51 10.58 11.46
N ASP A 295 24.75 10.11 11.33
CA ASP A 295 25.95 10.78 11.85
C ASP A 295 26.70 11.58 10.77
N GLY A 296 26.08 11.73 9.59
CA GLY A 296 26.65 12.37 8.40
C GLY A 296 27.42 11.42 7.49
N LYS A 297 27.78 10.22 7.97
CA LYS A 297 28.48 9.19 7.18
C LYS A 297 27.67 7.90 7.04
N HIS A 298 26.98 7.51 8.09
CA HIS A 298 26.17 6.31 8.20
C HIS A 298 24.73 6.69 8.53
N SER A 299 23.77 5.95 8.00
CA SER A 299 22.36 6.19 8.29
C SER A 299 21.53 4.91 8.30
N PHE A 300 20.49 4.90 9.13
CA PHE A 300 19.49 3.83 9.08
C PHE A 300 18.11 4.37 9.39
N LYS A 301 17.08 3.60 9.02
CA LYS A 301 15.68 3.90 9.33
C LYS A 301 15.13 2.89 10.33
N GLY A 302 14.34 3.35 11.30
CA GLY A 302 13.54 2.51 12.17
C GLY A 302 12.05 2.83 11.98
N ILE A 303 11.20 1.81 11.88
CA ILE A 303 9.75 1.98 11.78
C ILE A 303 9.12 1.57 13.11
N VAL A 304 8.42 2.50 13.74
CA VAL A 304 7.69 2.23 14.98
C VAL A 304 6.57 1.23 14.69
N LYS A 305 6.52 0.17 15.49
CA LYS A 305 5.53 -0.91 15.34
C LYS A 305 4.09 -0.41 15.36
N ASP A 306 3.81 0.49 16.29
CA ASP A 306 2.51 1.10 16.51
C ASP A 306 2.18 2.11 15.41
N SER A 307 0.97 2.00 14.89
CA SER A 307 0.45 2.95 13.91
C SER A 307 -0.03 4.21 14.63
N VAL A 308 0.22 5.36 14.04
CA VAL A 308 -0.41 6.64 14.42
C VAL A 308 -1.91 6.55 14.16
N CYS A 309 -2.28 6.01 12.98
CA CYS A 309 -3.68 5.83 12.59
C CYS A 309 -3.86 4.55 11.78
N ARG A 310 -5.01 3.89 11.95
CA ARG A 310 -5.46 2.72 11.17
C ARG A 310 -6.92 2.84 10.76
N ILE A 311 -7.17 2.82 9.46
CA ILE A 311 -8.52 2.84 8.89
C ILE A 311 -8.73 1.50 8.21
N SER A 312 -9.57 0.67 8.82
CA SER A 312 -10.08 -0.50 8.11
C SER A 312 -11.00 -0.04 6.99
N HIS A 313 -11.04 -0.77 5.88
CA HIS A 313 -11.96 -0.51 4.78
C HIS A 313 -13.43 -0.67 5.18
N SER A 314 -13.72 -1.23 6.37
CA SER A 314 -15.06 -1.20 6.96
C SER A 314 -15.37 0.02 7.84
N THR A 315 -14.43 0.95 7.97
CA THR A 315 -14.62 2.18 8.74
C THR A 315 -15.61 3.08 8.00
N GLY A 316 -16.74 3.40 8.63
CA GLY A 316 -17.68 4.39 8.11
C GLY A 316 -17.09 5.79 8.07
N ILE A 317 -17.55 6.60 7.12
CA ILE A 317 -17.00 7.92 6.78
C ILE A 317 -17.06 8.88 7.97
N GLU A 318 -18.12 8.84 8.78
CA GLU A 318 -18.22 9.65 10.02
C GLU A 318 -17.07 9.40 11.01
N LYS A 319 -16.55 8.17 11.08
CA LYS A 319 -15.44 7.81 11.98
C LYS A 319 -14.08 8.12 11.38
N LEU A 320 -14.02 8.46 10.10
CA LEU A 320 -12.79 8.72 9.38
C LEU A 320 -12.10 9.98 9.89
N GLN A 321 -12.87 11.06 10.09
CA GLN A 321 -12.35 12.32 10.60
C GLN A 321 -11.65 12.12 11.94
N ILE A 322 -12.31 11.50 12.92
CA ILE A 322 -11.76 11.24 14.25
C ILE A 322 -10.44 10.46 14.15
N LYS A 323 -10.37 9.47 13.26
CA LYS A 323 -9.15 8.67 13.08
C LYS A 323 -8.01 9.46 12.42
N LEU A 324 -8.33 10.30 11.43
CA LEU A 324 -7.33 11.10 10.72
C LEU A 324 -6.83 12.28 11.54
N GLU A 325 -7.63 12.81 12.47
CA GLU A 325 -7.19 13.82 13.44
C GLU A 325 -6.02 13.35 14.30
N GLU A 326 -5.81 12.04 14.47
CA GLU A 326 -4.60 11.51 15.12
C GLU A 326 -3.32 11.81 14.34
N LEU A 327 -3.39 12.07 13.03
CA LEU A 327 -2.24 12.55 12.24
C LEU A 327 -1.83 13.97 12.65
N LEU A 328 -2.72 14.77 13.24
CA LEU A 328 -2.37 16.08 13.79
C LEU A 328 -1.65 15.93 15.14
N ASN A 329 -1.73 14.76 15.77
CA ASN A 329 -1.08 14.42 17.04
C ASN A 329 0.31 13.78 16.86
N ILE A 330 0.97 13.89 15.70
CA ILE A 330 2.31 13.30 15.45
C ILE A 330 3.30 13.65 16.56
N ASN A 331 3.28 14.89 17.07
CA ASN A 331 4.11 15.34 18.19
C ASN A 331 4.04 14.43 19.44
N LYS A 332 2.87 13.84 19.76
CA LYS A 332 2.72 12.94 20.92
C LYS A 332 3.43 11.61 20.68
N HIS A 333 3.34 11.07 19.46
CA HIS A 333 4.02 9.84 19.07
C HIS A 333 5.52 10.07 18.99
N GLU A 334 5.92 11.19 18.41
CA GLU A 334 7.29 11.63 18.27
C GLU A 334 8.00 11.69 19.62
N LYS A 335 7.40 12.35 20.61
CA LYS A 335 8.00 12.45 21.95
C LYS A 335 8.31 11.08 22.55
N LYS A 336 7.34 10.16 22.51
CA LYS A 336 7.54 8.78 23.00
C LYS A 336 8.67 8.06 22.26
N MET A 337 8.78 8.28 20.95
CA MET A 337 9.83 7.71 20.13
C MET A 337 11.21 8.28 20.49
N LEU A 338 11.33 9.60 20.53
CA LEU A 338 12.58 10.27 20.88
C LEU A 338 13.02 9.95 22.32
N ASP A 339 12.10 9.71 23.25
CA ASP A 339 12.42 9.36 24.62
C ASP A 339 13.27 8.08 24.69
N TYR A 340 12.87 6.99 24.03
CA TYR A 340 13.66 5.76 24.04
C TYR A 340 14.91 5.85 23.15
N ILE A 341 14.84 6.54 22.01
CA ILE A 341 16.01 6.75 21.13
C ILE A 341 17.11 7.50 21.88
N ASN A 342 16.77 8.55 22.63
CA ASN A 342 17.74 9.33 23.42
C ASN A 342 18.40 8.56 24.56
N ARG A 343 17.85 7.41 24.98
CA ARG A 343 18.49 6.53 25.96
C ARG A 343 19.59 5.67 25.34
N VAL A 344 19.58 5.51 24.02
CA VAL A 344 20.57 4.73 23.28
C VAL A 344 21.58 5.69 22.63
N THR A 345 22.85 5.52 22.97
CA THR A 345 23.93 6.24 22.28
C THR A 345 24.24 5.48 21.00
N MET A 346 24.02 6.06 19.82
CA MET A 346 24.16 5.32 18.55
C MET A 346 25.61 5.00 18.19
N THR A 347 26.55 5.71 18.82
CA THR A 347 27.98 5.41 18.78
C THR A 347 28.42 4.30 19.75
N ASP A 348 27.54 3.79 20.60
CA ASP A 348 27.86 2.62 21.42
C ASP A 348 28.00 1.38 20.52
N ARG A 349 28.77 0.40 21.01
CA ARG A 349 28.88 -0.91 20.38
C ARG A 349 27.70 -1.80 20.78
N LEU A 350 27.21 -2.60 19.84
CA LEU A 350 26.30 -3.70 20.17
C LEU A 350 27.08 -4.81 20.88
N SER A 351 26.54 -5.34 21.98
CA SER A 351 27.10 -6.55 22.60
C SER A 351 26.90 -7.76 21.69
N GLU A 352 27.76 -8.77 21.83
CA GLU A 352 27.67 -10.01 21.04
C GLU A 352 26.28 -10.67 21.15
N ASP A 353 25.69 -10.69 22.34
CA ASP A 353 24.33 -11.20 22.55
C ASP A 353 23.26 -10.43 21.76
N MET A 354 23.40 -9.11 21.64
CA MET A 354 22.46 -8.28 20.89
C MET A 354 22.66 -8.44 19.38
N ILE A 355 23.91 -8.61 18.93
CA ILE A 355 24.21 -8.96 17.54
C ILE A 355 23.57 -10.33 17.23
N PHE A 356 23.77 -11.33 18.09
CA PHE A 356 23.16 -12.64 17.94
C PHE A 356 21.63 -12.55 17.85
N SER A 357 21.00 -11.81 18.77
CA SER A 357 19.54 -11.61 18.79
C SER A 357 19.02 -10.89 17.54
N LEU A 358 19.75 -9.90 17.02
CA LEU A 358 19.42 -9.22 15.77
C LEU A 358 19.39 -10.21 14.59
N PHE A 359 20.42 -11.05 14.45
CA PHE A 359 20.49 -12.02 13.36
C PHE A 359 19.46 -13.15 13.50
N GLU A 360 19.17 -13.61 14.72
CA GLU A 360 18.08 -14.57 14.94
C GLU A 360 16.71 -13.96 14.59
N SER A 361 16.49 -12.67 14.86
CA SER A 361 15.28 -11.96 14.44
C SER A 361 15.17 -11.88 12.91
N ILE A 362 16.27 -11.60 12.22
CA ILE A 362 16.32 -11.60 10.75
C ILE A 362 16.06 -13.01 10.20
N LYS A 363 16.67 -14.05 10.79
CA LYS A 363 16.54 -15.44 10.34
C LYS A 363 15.12 -16.00 10.50
N SER A 364 14.48 -15.68 11.64
CA SER A 364 13.12 -16.11 11.97
C SER A 364 12.01 -15.31 11.29
N SER A 365 12.35 -14.19 10.64
CA SER A 365 11.40 -13.32 9.94
C SER A 365 10.78 -13.94 8.68
N GLU A 366 9.83 -13.22 8.08
CA GLU A 366 9.21 -13.58 6.78
C GLU A 366 10.05 -13.14 5.56
N LEU A 367 11.29 -12.68 5.76
CA LEU A 367 12.19 -12.29 4.68
C LEU A 367 12.52 -13.48 3.76
N SER A 368 12.80 -13.20 2.49
CA SER A 368 13.23 -14.21 1.51
C SER A 368 14.52 -14.91 1.92
N SER A 369 14.75 -16.09 1.33
CA SER A 369 15.98 -16.86 1.53
C SER A 369 17.22 -16.06 1.12
N ASP A 370 17.11 -15.26 0.07
CA ASP A 370 18.23 -14.52 -0.51
C ASP A 370 18.65 -13.40 0.43
N THR A 371 17.69 -12.63 0.94
CA THR A 371 17.93 -11.57 1.92
C THR A 371 18.47 -12.11 3.25
N LYS A 372 17.96 -13.26 3.70
CA LYS A 372 18.50 -13.94 4.89
C LYS A 372 19.94 -14.42 4.66
N SER A 373 20.25 -14.95 3.48
CA SER A 373 21.61 -15.37 3.13
C SER A 373 22.57 -14.18 3.09
N GLU A 374 22.14 -13.05 2.52
CA GLU A 374 22.94 -11.84 2.47
C GLU A 374 23.20 -11.26 3.86
N ALA A 375 22.20 -11.31 4.76
CA ALA A 375 22.40 -10.95 6.16
C ALA A 375 23.52 -11.77 6.82
N GLU A 376 23.52 -13.11 6.66
CA GLU A 376 24.57 -13.96 7.24
C GLU A 376 25.95 -13.67 6.65
N LYS A 377 26.07 -13.38 5.35
CA LYS A 377 27.36 -12.93 4.77
C LYS A 377 27.83 -11.64 5.41
N LYS A 378 26.92 -10.66 5.60
CA LYS A 378 27.27 -9.38 6.23
C LYS A 378 27.63 -9.56 7.71
N ARG A 379 27.04 -10.53 8.40
CA ARG A 379 27.36 -10.90 9.80
C ARG A 379 28.83 -11.25 9.97
N GLU A 380 29.39 -12.07 9.07
CA GLU A 380 30.80 -12.48 9.12
C GLU A 380 31.76 -11.29 8.96
N LEU A 381 31.29 -10.22 8.32
CA LEU A 381 32.06 -9.01 8.07
C LEU A 381 31.86 -7.93 9.15
N LEU A 382 31.05 -8.20 10.18
CA LEU A 382 30.87 -7.27 11.30
C LEU A 382 32.09 -7.34 12.22
N SER A 383 32.67 -6.17 12.48
CA SER A 383 33.73 -6.02 13.46
C SER A 383 33.14 -5.74 14.84
N SER A 384 33.76 -6.31 15.89
CA SER A 384 33.45 -5.98 17.29
C SER A 384 33.73 -4.51 17.65
N THR A 385 34.34 -3.74 16.73
CA THR A 385 34.55 -2.29 16.86
C THR A 385 33.45 -1.43 16.24
N MET A 386 32.52 -2.01 15.47
CA MET A 386 31.44 -1.26 14.81
C MET A 386 30.42 -0.75 15.82
N THR A 387 29.92 0.46 15.55
CA THR A 387 28.85 1.09 16.33
C THR A 387 27.47 0.61 15.88
N ILE A 388 26.43 0.87 16.68
CA ILE A 388 25.04 0.55 16.34
C ILE A 388 24.67 1.12 14.96
N ILE A 389 24.94 2.40 14.72
CA ILE A 389 24.60 3.07 13.45
C ILE A 389 25.30 2.42 12.26
N GLN A 390 26.57 2.00 12.41
CA GLN A 390 27.32 1.32 11.35
C GLN A 390 26.78 -0.06 11.02
N ILE A 391 26.36 -0.82 12.03
CA ILE A 391 25.78 -2.15 11.85
C ILE A 391 24.45 -2.04 11.08
N PHE A 392 23.56 -1.13 11.49
CA PHE A 392 22.27 -0.96 10.82
C PHE A 392 22.36 -0.34 9.43
N ASP A 393 23.25 0.63 9.22
CA ASP A 393 23.55 1.20 7.90
C ASP A 393 23.95 0.09 6.92
N ARG A 394 24.91 -0.75 7.33
CA ARG A 394 25.37 -1.87 6.51
C ARG A 394 24.29 -2.93 6.25
N LEU A 395 23.43 -3.20 7.23
CA LEU A 395 22.31 -4.12 7.07
C LEU A 395 21.18 -3.54 6.23
N SER A 396 21.06 -2.22 6.10
CA SER A 396 20.01 -1.59 5.29
C SER A 396 20.18 -1.87 3.79
N GLU A 397 21.38 -2.29 3.37
CA GLU A 397 21.74 -2.61 1.98
C GLU A 397 21.53 -4.09 1.59
N ILE A 398 21.08 -4.97 2.48
CA ILE A 398 20.98 -6.41 2.18
C ILE A 398 19.82 -6.77 1.25
N THR A 399 18.90 -5.83 1.03
CA THR A 399 17.75 -5.99 0.15
C THR A 399 17.43 -4.67 -0.54
N THR A 400 16.96 -4.77 -1.78
CA THR A 400 16.38 -3.66 -2.53
C THR A 400 14.85 -3.74 -2.57
N ASP A 401 14.25 -4.81 -2.04
CA ASP A 401 12.81 -4.96 -1.92
C ASP A 401 12.26 -4.05 -0.80
N VAL A 402 11.28 -3.22 -1.16
CA VAL A 402 10.70 -2.23 -0.24
C VAL A 402 10.00 -2.89 0.95
N ASN A 403 9.35 -4.02 0.75
CA ASN A 403 8.59 -4.72 1.79
C ASN A 403 9.53 -5.36 2.81
N GLU A 404 10.58 -5.99 2.31
CA GLU A 404 11.66 -6.53 3.13
C GLU A 404 12.42 -5.45 3.88
N SER A 405 12.73 -4.32 3.23
CA SER A 405 13.34 -3.16 3.88
C SER A 405 12.47 -2.63 5.03
N ILE A 406 11.16 -2.48 4.82
CA ILE A 406 10.21 -2.09 5.88
C ILE A 406 10.22 -3.10 7.03
N HIS A 407 10.34 -4.39 6.74
CA HIS A 407 10.41 -5.42 7.77
C HIS A 407 11.70 -5.31 8.60
N LEU A 408 12.85 -5.12 7.94
CA LEU A 408 14.14 -4.89 8.61
C LEU A 408 14.12 -3.65 9.50
N GLN A 409 13.54 -2.55 9.02
CA GLN A 409 13.43 -1.31 9.79
C GLN A 409 12.58 -1.47 11.06
N ARG A 410 11.63 -2.42 11.09
CA ARG A 410 10.89 -2.77 12.32
C ARG A 410 11.75 -3.57 13.29
N ILE A 411 12.57 -4.50 12.78
CA ILE A 411 13.54 -5.25 13.59
C ILE A 411 14.53 -4.27 14.24
N TYR A 412 14.99 -3.25 13.52
CA TYR A 412 15.89 -2.24 14.08
C TYR A 412 15.24 -1.45 15.23
N ASP A 413 13.97 -1.04 15.08
CA ASP A 413 13.21 -0.37 16.15
C ASP A 413 13.08 -1.26 17.40
N ASP A 414 12.75 -2.54 17.22
CA ASP A 414 12.63 -3.51 18.32
C ASP A 414 13.98 -3.69 19.07
N VAL A 415 15.10 -3.71 18.35
CA VAL A 415 16.45 -3.76 18.93
C VAL A 415 16.76 -2.48 19.71
N ILE A 416 16.49 -1.30 19.13
CA ILE A 416 16.72 -0.01 19.81
C ILE A 416 15.90 0.11 21.09
N LYS A 417 14.63 -0.30 21.09
CA LYS A 417 13.79 -0.34 22.29
C LYS A 417 14.38 -1.26 23.36
N SER A 418 14.78 -2.46 22.96
CA SER A 418 15.41 -3.43 23.87
C SER A 418 16.71 -2.89 24.51
N LEU A 419 17.49 -2.09 23.77
CA LEU A 419 18.68 -1.42 24.29
C LEU A 419 18.34 -0.30 25.28
N SER A 420 17.27 0.45 25.00
CA SER A 420 16.74 1.49 25.87
C SER A 420 16.34 0.94 27.24
N ASP A 421 15.64 -0.20 27.25
CA ASP A 421 15.06 -0.78 28.47
C ASP A 421 16.11 -1.39 29.39
N LYS A 422 17.29 -1.76 28.87
CA LYS A 422 18.44 -2.23 29.67
C LYS A 422 19.18 -1.10 30.39
N LYS A 423 18.88 0.17 30.07
CA LYS A 423 19.52 1.36 30.66
C LYS A 423 18.64 2.04 31.72
N GLU A 424 17.43 1.53 31.98
CA GLU A 424 16.66 1.78 33.21
C GLU A 424 17.11 0.84 34.32
#